data_AF-A0A7X4DXL8-F1
#
_entry.id   AF-A0A7X4DXL8-F1
#
_cell.length_a   1.000
_cell.length_b   1.000
_cell.length_c   1.000
_cell.angle_alpha   90.00
_cell.angle_beta   90.00
_cell.angle_gamma   90.00
#
_symmetry.space_group_name_H-M   'P 1'
#
loop_
_entity.id
_entity.type
_entity.pdbx_description
1 polymer ?
#
loop_
_entity_poly.entity_id
_entity_poly.type
_entity_poly.pdbx_seq_one_letter_code
_entity_poly.pdbx_strand_id
1 'polypeptide(L)' 'MRRLVAVVGPTAAGKSALALTLAQRFGGEIVNADSRQIYRGMDIGTAKPSP' A
#
# COMPACT_ATOMS: atom_id res chain seq x y z
N MET A 1 -2.54 -23.31 -5.20
CA MET A 1 -1.86 -22.07 -5.64
C MET A 1 -2.25 -20.93 -4.70
N ARG A 2 -1.31 -20.09 -4.27
CA ARG A 2 -1.64 -18.83 -3.57
C ARG A 2 -1.95 -17.75 -4.61
N ARG A 3 -3.01 -16.98 -4.41
CA ARG A 3 -3.39 -15.86 -5.29
C ARG A 3 -2.73 -14.58 -4.78
N LEU A 4 -2.21 -13.78 -5.70
CA LEU A 4 -1.62 -12.47 -5.43
C LEU A 4 -2.49 -11.40 -6.11
N VAL A 5 -2.76 -10.30 -5.41
CA VAL A 5 -3.44 -9.13 -5.97
C VAL A 5 -2.44 -7.97 -6.00
N ALA A 6 -2.25 -7.38 -7.18
CA ALA A 6 -1.41 -6.19 -7.35
C ALA A 6 -2.29 -4.95 -7.51
N VAL A 7 -2.14 -3.97 -6.62
CA VAL A 7 -2.82 -2.67 -6.70
C VAL A 7 -1.88 -1.67 -7.38
N VAL A 8 -2.15 -1.37 -8.66
CA VAL A 8 -1.31 -0.50 -9.50
C VAL A 8 -2.04 0.77 -9.90
N GLY A 9 -1.29 1.81 -10.26
CA GLY A 9 -1.83 3.11 -10.67
C GLY A 9 -0.91 4.29 -10.30
N PRO A 10 -1.21 5.51 -10.77
CA PRO A 10 -0.38 6.68 -10.51
C PRO A 10 -0.38 7.08 -9.04
N THR A 11 0.60 7.89 -8.62
CA THR A 11 0.62 8.53 -7.29
C THR A 11 -0.68 9.33 -7.09
N ALA A 12 -1.17 9.40 -5.84
CA ALA A 12 -2.44 10.03 -5.46
C ALA A 12 -3.74 9.37 -5.98
N ALA A 13 -3.67 8.24 -6.71
CA ALA A 13 -4.87 7.53 -7.17
C ALA A 13 -5.64 6.75 -6.08
N GLY A 14 -5.34 6.93 -4.80
CA GLY A 14 -6.03 6.22 -3.70
C GLY A 14 -5.64 4.75 -3.50
N LYS A 15 -4.50 4.30 -4.05
CA LYS A 15 -4.05 2.89 -3.98
C LYS A 15 -3.98 2.33 -2.55
N SER A 16 -3.44 3.10 -1.60
CA SER A 16 -3.32 2.67 -0.20
C SER A 16 -4.69 2.42 0.44
N ALA A 17 -5.68 3.26 0.14
CA ALA A 17 -7.04 3.08 0.63
C ALA A 17 -7.68 1.80 0.06
N LEU A 18 -7.52 1.54 -1.24
CA LEU A 18 -8.01 0.31 -1.86
C LEU A 18 -7.31 -0.94 -1.28
N ALA A 19 -5.99 -0.89 -1.08
CA ALA A 19 -5.24 -1.99 -0.49
C ALA A 19 -5.75 -2.35 0.92
N LEU A 20 -6.03 -1.34 1.76
CA LEU A 20 -6.62 -1.53 3.08
C LEU A 20 -8.00 -2.20 3.02
N THR A 21 -8.89 -1.72 2.14
CA THR A 21 -10.22 -2.32 1.96
C THR A 21 -10.14 -3.78 1.50
N LEU A 22 -9.23 -4.10 0.58
CA LEU A 22 -9.03 -5.46 0.09
C LEU A 22 -8.47 -6.37 1.19
N ALA A 23 -7.48 -5.91 1.95
CA ALA A 23 -6.89 -6.65 3.05
C ALA A 23 -7.93 -6.98 4.14
N GLN A 24 -8.76 -6.01 4.53
CA GLN A 24 -9.85 -6.20 5.49
C GLN A 24 -10.92 -7.16 4.98
N ARG A 25 -11.32 -7.02 3.71
CA ARG A 25 -12.37 -7.85 3.10
C ARG A 25 -11.96 -9.31 2.94
N PHE A 26 -10.69 -9.57 2.65
CA PHE A 26 -10.20 -10.91 2.31
C PHE A 26 -9.30 -11.53 3.40
N GLY A 27 -9.08 -10.85 4.52
CA GLY A 27 -8.15 -11.30 5.57
C GLY A 27 -6.71 -11.42 5.06
N GLY A 28 -6.31 -10.51 4.16
CA GLY A 28 -5.01 -10.52 3.51
C GLY A 28 -3.98 -9.60 4.16
N GLU A 29 -2.72 -9.81 3.83
CA GLU A 29 -1.61 -8.96 4.25
C GLU A 29 -1.21 -8.00 3.12
N ILE A 30 -0.81 -6.78 3.49
CA ILE A 30 -0.34 -5.77 2.55
C ILE A 30 1.19 -5.81 2.49
N VAL A 31 1.73 -5.92 1.28
CA VAL A 31 3.17 -5.76 1.02
C VAL A 31 3.37 -4.44 0.28
N ASN A 32 4.20 -3.54 0.81
CA ASN A 32 4.52 -2.29 0.16
C ASN A 32 5.45 -2.52 -1.04
N ALA A 33 5.13 -1.87 -2.17
CA ALA A 33 5.91 -1.94 -3.41
C ALA A 33 6.30 -0.55 -3.92
N ASP A 34 6.44 0.44 -3.02
CA ASP A 34 6.85 1.80 -3.35
C ASP A 34 8.33 2.00 -2.97
N SER A 35 9.16 2.37 -3.94
CA SER A 35 10.60 2.50 -3.75
C SER A 35 11.01 3.68 -2.85
N ARG A 36 10.09 4.59 -2.52
CA ARG A 36 10.35 5.75 -1.65
C ARG A 36 9.83 5.53 -0.23
N GLN A 37 8.77 4.75 -0.03
CA GLN A 37 8.22 4.51 1.31
C GLN A 37 9.10 3.60 2.20
N ILE A 38 10.14 2.99 1.65
CA ILE A 38 11.12 2.19 2.41
C ILE A 38 12.00 3.03 3.36
N TYR A 39 12.20 4.31 3.08
CA TYR A 39 13.15 5.15 3.83
C TYR A 39 12.56 5.64 5.15
N ARG A 40 13.20 5.34 6.27
CA ARG A 40 12.79 5.80 7.61
C ARG A 40 12.90 7.33 7.73
N GLY A 41 11.97 7.95 8.46
CA GLY A 41 11.94 9.40 8.69
C GLY A 41 11.42 10.23 7.50
N MET A 42 11.10 9.60 6.38
CA MET A 42 10.57 10.27 5.18
C MET A 42 9.07 10.04 5.00
N ASP A 43 8.29 10.09 6.08
CA ASP A 43 6.91 9.61 6.09
C ASP A 43 5.94 10.57 5.39
N ILE A 44 6.04 11.88 5.68
CA ILE A 44 5.18 12.92 5.11
C ILE A 44 5.42 13.06 3.60
N GLY A 45 6.68 13.24 3.20
CA GLY A 45 7.06 13.48 1.80
C GLY A 45 6.85 12.27 0.87
N THR A 46 6.60 11.07 1.41
CA THR A 46 6.30 9.86 0.63
C THR A 46 4.88 9.35 0.83
N ALA A 47 4.03 10.14 1.51
CA ALA A 47 2.64 9.80 1.77
C ALA A 47 2.48 8.39 2.39
N LYS A 48 3.33 8.05 3.36
CA LYS A 48 3.15 6.79 4.10
C LYS A 48 1.85 6.83 4.88
N PRO A 49 1.13 5.70 4.97
CA PRO A 49 0.01 5.58 5.90
C PRO A 49 0.47 5.87 7.33
N SER A 50 -0.35 6.59 8.10
CA SER A 50 -0.16 6.73 9.54
C SER A 50 -0.36 5.37 10.24
N PRO A 51 0.29 5.15 11.39
CA PRO A 51 0.07 3.96 12.23
C PRO A 51 -1.39 3.78 12.66
#